data_AF-A0A0S8HIP8-F1
#
_entry.id   AF-A0A0S8HIP8-F1
#
_cell.length_a   1.000
_cell.length_b   1.000
_cell.length_c   1.000
_cell.angle_alpha   90.00
_cell.angle_beta   90.00
_cell.angle_gamma   90.00
#
_symmetry.space_group_name_H-M   'P 1'
#
loop_
_entity.id
_entity.type
_entity.pdbx_description
1 polymer ?
#
loop_
_entity_poly.entity_id
_entity_poly.type
_entity_poly.pdbx_seq_one_letter_code
_entity_poly.pdbx_strand_id
1 'polypeptide(L)'
;MKITLVKNGIFPVTKDKSGIPIKDKPATGFPFPGTLQGEGKLAGVPVLFIRTSGCNLRCTWETDKGEVSICDTPYSSHFIKETEEWEIDDIVRIIRFNTTRIHHIVISGGEPTTQPLPLLQLTRQIKQKLGHHITLETNGIIFIPELVYWVDLFSISPKLSSSEPTPYKVRKLKQPVDEAHIRDHKKFRRNIDTIQKYINACMTMGSYYADIPDGIPARLSTKDFQLKFVISKESDIDEIRKDFLDHLNFVQPGDIILMPVGGNSNLLRQTSLLTARLAIQNGWRFTPRLHIDLFDDKQGV
;
A
#
# COMPACT_ATOMS: atom_id res chain seq x y z
N MET A 1 -24.03 -0.24 3.38
CA MET A 1 -23.05 -0.84 2.43
C MET A 1 -21.86 -1.23 3.27
N LYS A 2 -21.36 -2.45 3.11
CA LYS A 2 -20.30 -3.01 3.95
C LYS A 2 -19.00 -3.17 3.19
N ILE A 3 -17.89 -3.04 3.91
CA ILE A 3 -16.54 -3.41 3.46
C ILE A 3 -15.97 -4.47 4.41
N THR A 4 -15.22 -5.42 3.87
CA THR A 4 -14.60 -6.49 4.65
C THR A 4 -13.18 -6.09 5.02
N LEU A 5 -12.95 -5.93 6.32
CA LEU A 5 -11.65 -5.63 6.88
C LEU A 5 -11.05 -6.88 7.52
N VAL A 6 -9.74 -6.86 7.75
CA VAL A 6 -9.14 -7.79 8.73
C VAL A 6 -9.73 -7.51 10.11
N LYS A 7 -9.70 -8.48 11.01
CA LYS A 7 -10.08 -8.22 12.42
C LYS A 7 -9.28 -7.05 13.00
N ASN A 8 -9.97 -6.12 13.67
CA ASN A 8 -9.39 -4.87 14.14
C ASN A 8 -8.74 -4.04 13.01
N GLY A 9 -9.31 -4.09 11.81
CA GLY A 9 -8.75 -3.46 10.61
C GLY A 9 -8.84 -1.94 10.58
N ILE A 10 -9.33 -1.29 11.64
CA ILE A 10 -9.34 0.16 11.81
C ILE A 10 -8.44 0.48 13.00
N PHE A 11 -7.25 1.04 12.78
CA PHE A 11 -6.26 1.16 13.83
C PHE A 11 -5.27 2.32 13.61
N PRO A 12 -4.59 2.78 14.65
CA PRO A 12 -4.88 2.55 16.07
C PRO A 12 -6.05 3.43 16.55
N VAL A 13 -7.02 2.85 17.26
CA VAL A 13 -8.21 3.56 17.77
C VAL A 13 -8.34 3.39 19.28
N THR A 14 -8.94 4.39 19.93
CA THR A 14 -9.22 4.41 21.38
C THR A 14 -10.69 4.56 21.70
N LYS A 15 -11.53 4.85 20.71
CA LYS A 15 -12.98 4.97 20.82
C LYS A 15 -13.67 4.15 19.74
N ASP A 16 -14.80 3.57 20.08
CA ASP A 16 -15.64 2.81 19.14
C ASP A 16 -16.53 3.73 18.27
N LYS A 17 -17.44 3.13 17.50
CA LYS A 17 -18.38 3.83 16.61
C LYS A 17 -19.45 4.67 17.34
N SER A 18 -19.60 4.49 18.64
CA SER A 18 -20.47 5.27 19.52
C SER A 18 -19.69 6.36 20.27
N GLY A 19 -18.37 6.44 20.07
CA GLY A 19 -17.49 7.36 20.78
C GLY A 19 -17.12 6.90 22.19
N ILE A 20 -17.46 5.66 22.55
CA ILE A 20 -17.18 5.08 23.87
C ILE A 20 -15.72 4.62 23.90
N PRO A 21 -14.95 4.91 24.97
CA PRO A 21 -13.59 4.42 25.11
C PRO A 21 -13.50 2.90 25.02
N ILE A 22 -12.57 2.41 24.20
CA ILE A 22 -12.23 0.99 24.11
C ILE A 22 -11.38 0.64 25.34
N LYS A 23 -11.69 -0.49 25.98
CA LYS A 23 -11.07 -0.91 27.23
C LYS A 23 -9.57 -1.21 27.07
N ASP A 24 -9.20 -1.84 25.96
CA ASP A 24 -7.83 -2.22 25.67
C ASP A 24 -7.06 -1.06 25.03
N LYS A 25 -5.76 -0.95 25.37
CA LYS A 25 -4.89 0.03 24.74
C LYS A 25 -4.63 -0.34 23.28
N PRO A 26 -4.44 0.65 22.39
CA PRO A 26 -3.99 0.39 21.03
C PRO A 26 -2.68 -0.39 21.02
N ALA A 27 -2.42 -1.16 19.95
CA ALA A 27 -1.22 -1.98 19.85
C ALA A 27 0.09 -1.15 19.91
N THR A 28 0.03 0.13 19.53
CA THR A 28 1.16 1.08 19.69
C THR A 28 1.58 1.28 21.14
N GLY A 29 0.71 0.98 22.11
CA GLY A 29 0.92 1.23 23.54
C GLY A 29 0.65 2.67 23.97
N PHE A 30 0.33 3.57 23.03
CA PHE A 30 0.02 4.96 23.32
C PHE A 30 -1.38 5.13 23.95
N PRO A 31 -1.59 6.16 24.80
CA PRO A 31 -2.90 6.43 25.40
C PRO A 31 -3.84 7.19 24.45
N PHE A 32 -3.46 7.37 23.19
CA PHE A 32 -4.18 8.13 22.18
C PHE A 32 -4.25 7.35 20.85
N PRO A 33 -5.20 7.66 19.96
CA PRO A 33 -5.31 6.99 18.67
C PRO A 33 -4.23 7.43 17.69
N GLY A 34 -4.01 6.64 16.65
CA GLY A 34 -3.09 6.95 15.56
C GLY A 34 -1.69 6.37 15.71
N THR A 35 -0.98 6.40 14.58
CA THR A 35 0.41 6.02 14.41
C THR A 35 1.05 6.91 13.34
N LEU A 36 2.24 6.55 12.84
CA LEU A 36 2.91 7.21 11.73
C LEU A 36 2.80 6.38 10.45
N GLN A 37 2.56 7.02 9.31
CA GLN A 37 2.80 6.39 8.01
C GLN A 37 4.28 5.99 7.99
N GLY A 38 4.56 4.71 7.81
CA GLY A 38 5.91 4.18 7.91
C GLY A 38 6.71 4.29 6.61
N GLU A 39 6.05 4.59 5.49
CA GLU A 39 6.59 4.39 4.15
C GLU A 39 6.22 5.51 3.17
N GLY A 40 6.99 5.64 2.08
CA GLY A 40 6.71 6.53 0.95
C GLY A 40 7.03 8.01 1.18
N LYS A 41 6.47 8.87 0.31
CA LYS A 41 6.61 10.34 0.35
C LYS A 41 6.15 10.95 1.68
N LEU A 42 5.22 10.29 2.38
CA LEU A 42 4.59 10.78 3.61
C LEU A 42 5.04 9.99 4.86
N ALA A 43 6.19 9.31 4.81
CA ALA A 43 6.75 8.66 5.98
C ALA A 43 6.92 9.66 7.14
N GLY A 44 6.44 9.29 8.34
CA GLY A 44 6.44 10.13 9.54
C GLY A 44 5.19 10.98 9.77
N VAL A 45 4.23 11.01 8.84
CA VAL A 45 2.96 11.73 9.02
C VAL A 45 2.03 10.95 9.98
N PRO A 46 1.36 11.60 10.95
CA PRO A 46 0.36 10.94 11.78
C PRO A 46 -0.86 10.46 10.99
N VAL A 47 -1.23 9.19 11.14
CA VAL A 47 -2.29 8.54 10.37
C VAL A 47 -3.17 7.64 11.21
N LEU A 48 -4.36 7.36 10.68
CA LEU A 48 -5.17 6.19 11.03
C LEU A 48 -5.22 5.27 9.80
N PHE A 49 -5.04 3.97 10.01
CA PHE A 49 -5.11 2.94 8.99
C PHE A 49 -6.48 2.28 8.91
N ILE A 50 -6.90 1.98 7.68
CA ILE A 50 -8.01 1.08 7.37
C ILE A 50 -7.42 -0.05 6.52
N ARG A 51 -7.51 -1.29 7.00
CA ARG A 51 -6.90 -2.47 6.41
C ARG A 51 -7.95 -3.46 5.90
N THR A 52 -8.13 -3.48 4.59
CA THR A 52 -9.01 -4.44 3.90
C THR A 52 -8.46 -5.86 4.00
N SER A 53 -9.38 -6.83 4.02
CA SER A 53 -9.05 -8.25 3.91
C SER A 53 -9.13 -8.72 2.46
N GLY A 54 -8.29 -9.69 2.09
CA GLY A 54 -8.26 -10.28 0.75
C GLY A 54 -7.23 -9.62 -0.15
N CYS A 55 -6.39 -10.42 -0.81
CA CYS A 55 -5.44 -9.93 -1.81
C CYS A 55 -5.49 -10.85 -3.04
N ASN A 56 -5.33 -10.28 -4.23
CA ASN A 56 -5.20 -11.00 -5.49
C ASN A 56 -3.78 -11.51 -5.77
N LEU A 57 -2.82 -11.28 -4.86
CA LEU A 57 -1.45 -11.77 -4.94
C LEU A 57 -1.02 -12.52 -3.66
N ARG A 58 -0.02 -13.39 -3.80
CA ARG A 58 0.66 -14.10 -2.70
C ARG A 58 2.16 -13.82 -2.76
N CYS A 59 2.55 -12.58 -2.48
CA CYS A 59 3.92 -12.11 -2.69
C CYS A 59 4.90 -12.76 -1.69
N THR A 60 6.03 -13.25 -2.21
CA THR A 60 7.14 -13.80 -1.41
C THR A 60 8.47 -13.38 -2.03
N TRP A 61 9.26 -12.64 -1.27
CA TRP A 61 10.55 -12.14 -1.69
C TRP A 61 11.66 -13.12 -1.39
N GLU A 62 12.73 -13.04 -2.17
CA GLU A 62 13.98 -13.71 -1.91
C GLU A 62 15.12 -12.71 -2.08
N THR A 63 16.09 -12.71 -1.17
CA THR A 63 17.28 -11.85 -1.27
C THR A 63 18.39 -12.50 -2.07
N ASP A 64 19.43 -11.74 -2.42
CA ASP A 64 20.63 -12.27 -3.07
C ASP A 64 21.36 -13.33 -2.22
N LYS A 65 21.15 -13.32 -0.90
CA LYS A 65 21.67 -14.33 0.03
C LYS A 65 20.77 -15.57 0.17
N GLY A 66 19.67 -15.66 -0.59
CA GLY A 66 18.72 -16.77 -0.54
C GLY A 66 17.81 -16.78 0.70
N GLU A 67 17.78 -15.70 1.49
CA GLU A 67 16.78 -15.52 2.54
C GLU A 67 15.43 -15.27 1.88
N VAL A 68 14.37 -15.92 2.36
CA VAL A 68 13.03 -15.80 1.79
C VAL A 68 12.10 -15.17 2.82
N SER A 69 11.27 -14.25 2.37
CA SER A 69 10.33 -13.51 3.20
C SER A 69 8.95 -13.50 2.57
N ILE A 70 7.92 -13.71 3.38
CA ILE A 70 6.53 -13.52 2.98
C ILE A 70 6.16 -12.04 3.06
N CYS A 71 5.00 -11.66 2.53
CA CYS A 71 4.37 -10.37 2.83
C CYS A 71 4.34 -10.11 4.33
N ASP A 72 4.75 -8.92 4.72
CA ASP A 72 4.73 -8.35 6.08
C ASP A 72 3.32 -8.30 6.69
N THR A 73 2.27 -8.27 5.87
CA THR A 73 0.89 -8.47 6.32
C THR A 73 0.29 -9.75 5.73
N PRO A 74 0.82 -10.93 6.10
CA PRO A 74 0.37 -12.19 5.51
C PRO A 74 -1.02 -12.57 6.03
N TYR A 75 -1.46 -12.03 7.17
CA TYR A 75 -2.80 -12.24 7.73
C TYR A 75 -3.92 -11.57 6.90
N SER A 76 -3.60 -10.56 6.08
CA SER A 76 -4.57 -9.93 5.18
C SER A 76 -4.53 -10.50 3.75
N SER A 77 -3.51 -11.32 3.42
CA SER A 77 -3.22 -11.74 2.05
C SER A 77 -3.08 -13.26 1.87
N HIS A 78 -2.39 -13.97 2.76
CA HIS A 78 -2.06 -15.40 2.65
C HIS A 78 -2.84 -16.26 3.64
N PHE A 79 -2.93 -15.81 4.89
CA PHE A 79 -3.52 -16.54 6.02
C PHE A 79 -4.73 -15.78 6.55
N ILE A 80 -5.72 -15.56 5.70
CA ILE A 80 -6.95 -14.88 6.10
C ILE A 80 -7.72 -15.83 7.01
N LYS A 81 -7.64 -15.57 8.32
CA LYS A 81 -8.30 -16.38 9.36
C LYS A 81 -9.54 -15.70 9.92
N GLU A 82 -9.44 -14.40 10.18
CA GLU A 82 -10.49 -13.61 10.83
C GLU A 82 -10.75 -12.31 10.03
N THR A 83 -12.02 -12.05 9.73
CA THR A 83 -12.47 -10.86 9.00
C THR A 83 -13.69 -10.24 9.67
N GLU A 84 -13.88 -8.95 9.49
CA GLU A 84 -15.04 -8.22 9.99
C GLU A 84 -15.70 -7.46 8.85
N GLU A 85 -17.02 -7.57 8.73
CA GLU A 85 -17.78 -6.70 7.85
C GLU A 85 -18.21 -5.43 8.58
N TRP A 86 -17.85 -4.28 8.04
CA TRP A 86 -18.14 -2.98 8.63
C TRP A 86 -19.04 -2.15 7.73
N GLU A 87 -20.12 -1.60 8.28
CA GLU A 87 -20.89 -0.56 7.60
C GLU A 87 -20.02 0.69 7.43
N ILE A 88 -20.00 1.27 6.21
CA ILE A 88 -19.17 2.44 5.93
C ILE A 88 -19.46 3.61 6.89
N ASP A 89 -20.73 3.85 7.23
CA ASP A 89 -21.08 4.92 8.15
C ASP A 89 -20.51 4.70 9.57
N ASP A 90 -20.37 3.45 10.01
CA ASP A 90 -19.75 3.12 11.30
C ASP A 90 -18.23 3.38 11.28
N ILE A 91 -17.56 3.05 10.17
CA ILE A 91 -16.14 3.38 9.97
C ILE A 91 -15.93 4.89 10.04
N VAL A 92 -16.78 5.66 9.35
CA VAL A 92 -16.69 7.13 9.33
C VAL A 92 -16.91 7.73 10.73
N ARG A 93 -17.80 7.14 11.55
CA ARG A 93 -17.95 7.53 12.97
C ARG A 93 -16.69 7.23 13.78
N ILE A 94 -16.10 6.04 13.62
CA ILE A 94 -14.85 5.67 14.30
C ILE A 94 -13.74 6.66 13.95
N ILE A 95 -13.56 6.97 12.65
CA ILE A 95 -12.57 7.96 12.22
C ILE A 95 -12.83 9.29 12.93
N ARG A 96 -14.05 9.83 12.84
CA ARG A 96 -14.43 11.09 13.48
C ARG A 96 -14.06 11.15 14.96
N PHE A 97 -14.30 10.08 15.72
CA PHE A 97 -14.01 10.05 17.15
C PHE A 97 -12.53 9.89 17.50
N ASN A 98 -11.70 9.45 16.55
CA ASN A 98 -10.30 9.12 16.78
C ASN A 98 -9.32 10.04 16.04
N THR A 99 -9.78 11.04 15.28
CA THR A 99 -8.89 11.85 14.42
C THR A 99 -8.83 13.34 14.77
N THR A 100 -9.06 13.72 16.03
CA THR A 100 -8.95 15.12 16.46
C THR A 100 -7.59 15.77 16.13
N ARG A 101 -6.50 14.99 16.10
CA ARG A 101 -5.13 15.43 15.76
C ARG A 101 -4.53 14.72 14.53
N ILE A 102 -5.35 13.98 13.80
CA ILE A 102 -4.92 13.16 12.67
C ILE A 102 -5.72 13.65 11.47
N HIS A 103 -5.04 14.08 10.41
CA HIS A 103 -5.71 14.62 9.22
C HIS A 103 -5.56 13.72 8.00
N HIS A 104 -5.00 12.51 8.19
CA HIS A 104 -4.61 11.61 7.12
C HIS A 104 -5.08 10.19 7.43
N ILE A 105 -5.84 9.62 6.50
CA ILE A 105 -6.26 8.22 6.51
C ILE A 105 -5.48 7.45 5.44
N VAL A 106 -4.89 6.33 5.83
CA VAL A 106 -4.28 5.39 4.89
C VAL A 106 -5.19 4.18 4.73
N ILE A 107 -5.67 3.96 3.51
CA ILE A 107 -6.44 2.78 3.15
C ILE A 107 -5.51 1.80 2.45
N SER A 108 -5.37 0.61 3.01
CA SER A 108 -4.44 -0.43 2.57
C SER A 108 -5.06 -1.81 2.81
N GLY A 109 -4.30 -2.87 2.61
CA GLY A 109 -4.52 -4.16 3.24
C GLY A 109 -4.03 -5.32 2.41
N GLY A 110 -4.68 -6.48 2.53
CA GLY A 110 -4.80 -7.22 1.28
C GLY A 110 -5.47 -6.27 0.27
N GLU A 111 -5.09 -6.28 -0.99
CA GLU A 111 -5.43 -5.30 -2.02
C GLU A 111 -6.83 -4.61 -1.90
N PRO A 112 -6.90 -3.32 -1.49
CA PRO A 112 -8.18 -2.61 -1.30
C PRO A 112 -9.08 -2.57 -2.54
N THR A 113 -8.47 -2.47 -3.73
CA THR A 113 -9.21 -2.32 -4.99
C THR A 113 -9.97 -3.58 -5.41
N THR A 114 -9.78 -4.70 -4.71
CA THR A 114 -10.62 -5.89 -4.85
C THR A 114 -12.04 -5.72 -4.28
N GLN A 115 -12.28 -4.64 -3.53
CA GLN A 115 -13.60 -4.28 -2.97
C GLN A 115 -14.07 -2.93 -3.54
N PRO A 116 -14.38 -2.83 -4.86
CA PRO A 116 -14.47 -1.56 -5.56
C PRO A 116 -15.60 -0.64 -5.07
N LEU A 117 -16.84 -1.14 -4.99
CA LEU A 117 -17.98 -0.32 -4.58
C LEU A 117 -17.89 0.13 -3.11
N PRO A 118 -17.55 -0.75 -2.13
CA PRO A 118 -17.34 -0.31 -0.76
C PRO A 118 -16.17 0.66 -0.59
N LEU A 119 -15.05 0.44 -1.29
CA LEU A 119 -13.89 1.34 -1.24
C LEU A 119 -14.23 2.73 -1.79
N LEU A 120 -14.94 2.80 -2.91
CA LEU A 120 -15.41 4.06 -3.49
C LEU A 120 -16.34 4.80 -2.52
N GLN A 121 -17.28 4.10 -1.91
CA GLN A 121 -18.18 4.70 -0.95
C GLN A 121 -17.46 5.20 0.32
N LEU A 122 -16.49 4.43 0.81
CA LEU A 122 -15.68 4.79 1.97
C LEU A 122 -14.87 6.06 1.72
N THR A 123 -14.10 6.09 0.63
CA THR A 123 -13.26 7.25 0.27
C THR A 123 -14.10 8.51 0.06
N ARG A 124 -15.22 8.39 -0.65
CA ARG A 124 -16.19 9.49 -0.82
C ARG A 124 -16.67 10.05 0.51
N GLN A 125 -17.10 9.17 1.43
CA GLN A 125 -17.62 9.63 2.72
C GLN A 125 -16.55 10.25 3.60
N ILE A 126 -15.34 9.68 3.66
CA ILE A 126 -14.22 10.26 4.43
C ILE A 126 -13.93 11.67 3.90
N LYS A 127 -13.81 11.81 2.58
CA LYS A 127 -13.50 13.10 1.95
C LYS A 127 -14.59 14.13 2.19
N GLN A 128 -15.85 13.80 1.91
CA GLN A 128 -16.97 14.74 1.99
C GLN A 128 -17.37 15.08 3.43
N LYS A 129 -17.39 14.10 4.34
CA LYS A 129 -17.90 14.30 5.72
C LYS A 129 -16.83 14.74 6.70
N LEU A 130 -15.56 14.41 6.44
CA LEU A 130 -14.46 14.62 7.38
C LEU A 130 -13.28 15.42 6.79
N GLY A 131 -13.19 15.59 5.47
CA GLY A 131 -12.16 16.41 4.82
C GLY A 131 -10.71 15.91 4.97
N HIS A 132 -10.51 14.63 5.33
CA HIS A 132 -9.16 14.10 5.54
C HIS A 132 -8.41 13.92 4.21
N HIS A 133 -7.08 14.00 4.27
CA HIS A 133 -6.21 13.49 3.21
C HIS A 133 -6.33 11.97 3.16
N ILE A 134 -6.42 11.39 1.97
CA ILE A 134 -6.50 9.95 1.76
C ILE A 134 -5.32 9.46 0.93
N THR A 135 -4.53 8.54 1.50
CA THR A 135 -3.60 7.71 0.72
C THR A 135 -4.19 6.34 0.49
N LEU A 136 -4.20 5.90 -0.76
CA LEU A 136 -4.54 4.53 -1.13
C LEU A 136 -3.26 3.76 -1.44
N GLU A 137 -3.00 2.70 -0.67
CA GLU A 137 -1.92 1.74 -0.94
C GLU A 137 -2.46 0.59 -1.80
N THR A 138 -1.92 0.39 -2.99
CA THR A 138 -2.38 -0.62 -3.96
C THR A 138 -1.22 -1.29 -4.68
N ASN A 139 -1.39 -2.53 -5.11
CA ASN A 139 -0.46 -3.26 -5.97
C ASN A 139 -0.53 -2.84 -7.46
N GLY A 140 -1.50 -2.01 -7.84
CA GLY A 140 -1.61 -1.45 -9.19
C GLY A 140 -2.20 -2.39 -10.23
N ILE A 141 -2.88 -3.47 -9.84
CA ILE A 141 -3.51 -4.41 -10.80
C ILE A 141 -4.89 -3.95 -11.24
N ILE A 142 -5.67 -3.35 -10.33
CA ILE A 142 -7.04 -2.87 -10.59
C ILE A 142 -7.05 -1.34 -10.46
N PHE A 143 -7.69 -0.67 -11.42
CA PHE A 143 -7.94 0.78 -11.39
C PHE A 143 -9.45 1.02 -11.32
N ILE A 144 -9.87 1.89 -10.39
CA ILE A 144 -11.26 2.30 -10.21
C ILE A 144 -11.31 3.80 -10.52
N PRO A 145 -11.81 4.19 -11.70
CA PRO A 145 -11.74 5.58 -12.16
C PRO A 145 -12.32 6.59 -11.18
N GLU A 146 -13.38 6.26 -10.44
CA GLU A 146 -14.05 7.22 -9.55
C GLU A 146 -13.27 7.50 -8.26
N LEU A 147 -12.26 6.69 -7.90
CA LEU A 147 -11.42 6.95 -6.73
C LEU A 147 -10.62 8.24 -6.88
N VAL A 148 -10.35 8.64 -8.11
CA VAL A 148 -9.64 9.87 -8.45
C VAL A 148 -10.33 11.09 -7.86
N TYR A 149 -11.63 11.11 -7.61
CA TYR A 149 -12.28 12.28 -7.01
C TYR A 149 -12.00 12.42 -5.51
N TRP A 150 -11.60 11.32 -4.85
CA TRP A 150 -11.60 11.23 -3.38
C TRP A 150 -10.22 10.94 -2.79
N VAL A 151 -9.33 10.29 -3.55
CA VAL A 151 -7.97 9.96 -3.14
C VAL A 151 -7.02 11.11 -3.50
N ASP A 152 -6.15 11.46 -2.56
CA ASP A 152 -5.16 12.53 -2.70
C ASP A 152 -3.78 11.98 -3.11
N LEU A 153 -3.39 10.83 -2.56
CA LEU A 153 -2.15 10.15 -2.93
C LEU A 153 -2.41 8.69 -3.31
N PHE A 154 -2.04 8.31 -4.53
CA PHE A 154 -1.97 6.90 -4.93
C PHE A 154 -0.56 6.35 -4.66
N SER A 155 -0.43 5.51 -3.62
CA SER A 155 0.79 4.76 -3.36
C SER A 155 0.71 3.41 -4.07
N ILE A 156 1.32 3.36 -5.25
CA ILE A 156 1.27 2.20 -6.14
C ILE A 156 2.54 1.41 -5.90
N SER A 157 2.42 0.14 -5.53
CA SER A 157 3.54 -0.76 -5.33
C SER A 157 3.48 -1.92 -6.31
N PRO A 158 3.97 -1.75 -7.55
CA PRO A 158 4.09 -2.85 -8.49
C PRO A 158 4.98 -3.95 -7.93
N LYS A 159 4.68 -5.20 -8.28
CA LYS A 159 5.36 -6.38 -7.72
C LYS A 159 6.36 -6.95 -8.73
N LEU A 160 7.62 -7.02 -8.32
CA LEU A 160 8.73 -7.50 -9.15
C LEU A 160 8.76 -9.03 -9.23
N SER A 161 9.53 -9.57 -10.16
CA SER A 161 9.73 -11.02 -10.30
C SER A 161 10.31 -11.66 -9.03
N SER A 162 11.12 -10.91 -8.30
CA SER A 162 11.69 -11.34 -7.02
C SER A 162 10.65 -11.62 -5.95
N SER A 163 9.42 -11.07 -6.07
CA SER A 163 8.30 -11.35 -5.18
C SER A 163 7.42 -12.53 -5.63
N GLU A 164 7.72 -13.18 -6.75
CA GLU A 164 6.92 -14.32 -7.22
C GLU A 164 6.98 -15.49 -6.24
N PRO A 165 5.85 -16.11 -5.88
CA PRO A 165 5.78 -17.27 -5.00
C PRO A 165 6.18 -18.55 -5.71
N THR A 166 7.45 -18.67 -6.08
CA THR A 166 7.94 -19.88 -6.77
C THR A 166 7.72 -21.14 -5.91
N PRO A 167 7.58 -22.33 -6.51
CA PRO A 167 7.40 -23.58 -5.75
C PRO A 167 8.48 -23.81 -4.68
N TYR A 168 9.72 -23.35 -4.93
CA TYR A 168 10.78 -23.37 -3.93
C TYR A 168 10.44 -22.52 -2.69
N LYS A 169 10.06 -21.25 -2.89
CA LYS A 169 9.72 -20.32 -1.80
C LYS A 169 8.48 -20.78 -1.04
N VAL A 170 7.45 -21.24 -1.75
CA VAL A 170 6.22 -21.78 -1.16
C VAL A 170 6.50 -22.95 -0.24
N ARG A 171 7.34 -23.92 -0.67
CA ARG A 171 7.77 -25.05 0.17
C ARG A 171 8.60 -24.57 1.37
N LYS A 172 9.57 -23.68 1.16
CA LYS A 172 10.47 -23.17 2.22
C LYS A 172 9.70 -22.44 3.32
N LEU A 173 8.67 -21.68 2.95
CA LEU A 173 7.87 -20.89 3.88
C LEU A 173 6.55 -21.57 4.29
N LYS A 174 6.29 -22.81 3.84
CA LYS A 174 5.06 -23.58 4.12
C LYS A 174 3.78 -22.79 3.87
N GLN A 175 3.70 -22.11 2.72
CA GLN A 175 2.59 -21.19 2.44
C GLN A 175 1.40 -21.90 1.78
N PRO A 176 0.17 -21.41 2.01
CA PRO A 176 -1.04 -21.91 1.37
C PRO A 176 -1.21 -21.27 -0.01
N VAL A 177 -0.24 -21.51 -0.90
CA VAL A 177 -0.22 -20.96 -2.26
C VAL A 177 -0.36 -22.11 -3.24
N ASP A 178 -1.42 -22.09 -4.04
CA ASP A 178 -1.65 -23.05 -5.12
C ASP A 178 -1.04 -22.57 -6.45
N GLU A 179 -1.06 -23.44 -7.46
CA GLU A 179 -0.53 -23.13 -8.80
C GLU A 179 -1.26 -21.97 -9.49
N ALA A 180 -2.55 -21.76 -9.18
CA ALA A 180 -3.31 -20.65 -9.75
C ALA A 180 -2.78 -19.31 -9.23
N HIS A 181 -2.51 -19.20 -7.92
CA HIS A 181 -1.90 -18.00 -7.35
C HIS A 181 -0.51 -17.71 -7.94
N ILE A 182 0.32 -18.73 -8.19
CA ILE A 182 1.64 -18.56 -8.80
C ILE A 182 1.51 -18.03 -10.23
N ARG A 183 0.67 -18.69 -11.04
CA ARG A 183 0.40 -18.29 -12.42
C ARG A 183 -0.17 -16.87 -12.50
N ASP A 184 -1.14 -16.56 -11.67
CA ASP A 184 -1.82 -15.28 -11.66
C ASP A 184 -0.87 -14.17 -11.16
N HIS A 185 -0.01 -14.45 -10.18
CA HIS A 185 1.04 -13.49 -9.78
C HIS A 185 1.96 -13.16 -10.95
N LYS A 186 2.49 -14.16 -11.66
CA LYS A 186 3.35 -13.94 -12.82
C LYS A 186 2.65 -13.16 -13.94
N LYS A 187 1.36 -13.43 -14.15
CA LYS A 187 0.56 -12.78 -15.19
C LYS A 187 0.22 -11.33 -14.88
N PHE A 188 -0.20 -11.03 -13.65
CA PHE A 188 -0.86 -9.76 -13.32
C PHE A 188 0.04 -8.76 -12.60
N ARG A 189 1.15 -9.18 -11.98
CA ARG A 189 2.04 -8.29 -11.20
C ARG A 189 2.57 -7.08 -12.00
N ARG A 190 2.71 -7.23 -13.31
CA ARG A 190 3.17 -6.21 -14.26
C ARG A 190 1.99 -5.72 -15.09
N ASN A 191 1.19 -4.81 -14.55
CA ASN A 191 0.04 -4.24 -15.24
C ASN A 191 0.28 -2.77 -15.64
N ILE A 192 1.05 -2.57 -16.71
CA ILE A 192 1.50 -1.24 -17.16
C ILE A 192 0.32 -0.32 -17.49
N ASP A 193 -0.71 -0.83 -18.16
CA ASP A 193 -1.92 -0.05 -18.49
C ASP A 193 -2.63 0.49 -17.24
N THR A 194 -2.84 -0.36 -16.23
CA THR A 194 -3.44 0.07 -14.97
C THR A 194 -2.55 1.07 -14.23
N ILE A 195 -1.24 0.85 -14.17
CA ILE A 195 -0.31 1.78 -13.52
C ILE A 195 -0.32 3.14 -14.24
N GLN A 196 -0.32 3.15 -15.58
CA GLN A 196 -0.41 4.38 -16.36
C GLN A 196 -1.71 5.13 -16.10
N LYS A 197 -2.84 4.44 -15.92
CA LYS A 197 -4.12 5.09 -15.56
C LYS A 197 -4.04 5.82 -14.23
N TYR A 198 -3.39 5.25 -13.22
CA TYR A 198 -3.14 5.96 -11.95
C TYR A 198 -2.22 7.18 -12.12
N ILE A 199 -1.19 7.07 -12.96
CA ILE A 199 -0.28 8.20 -13.24
C ILE A 199 -1.05 9.32 -13.93
N ASN A 200 -1.75 9.00 -15.01
CA ASN A 200 -2.62 9.92 -15.75
C ASN A 200 -3.62 10.59 -14.80
N ALA A 201 -4.07 9.86 -13.77
CA ALA A 201 -5.03 10.37 -12.82
C ALA A 201 -4.57 11.53 -11.95
N CYS A 202 -3.26 11.72 -11.89
CA CYS A 202 -2.65 12.81 -11.15
C CYS A 202 -2.19 13.94 -12.08
N MET A 203 -2.50 13.86 -13.38
CA MET A 203 -2.09 14.85 -14.39
C MET A 203 -3.27 15.74 -14.78
N THR A 204 -2.97 16.90 -15.36
CA THR A 204 -3.96 17.84 -15.92
C THR A 204 -4.71 17.30 -17.15
N MET A 205 -4.40 16.08 -17.62
CA MET A 205 -5.11 15.43 -18.71
C MET A 205 -6.54 15.07 -18.28
N GLY A 206 -7.54 15.63 -18.97
CA GLY A 206 -8.96 15.49 -18.62
C GLY A 206 -9.57 14.09 -18.82
N SER A 207 -8.84 13.12 -19.38
CA SER A 207 -9.27 11.73 -19.47
C SER A 207 -8.11 10.77 -19.12
N TYR A 208 -8.39 9.77 -18.27
CA TYR A 208 -7.41 8.73 -17.90
C TYR A 208 -7.08 7.78 -19.08
N TYR A 209 -7.87 7.85 -20.15
CA TYR A 209 -7.71 7.11 -21.40
C TYR A 209 -7.08 8.01 -22.45
N ALA A 210 -5.74 7.97 -22.57
CA ALA A 210 -4.89 8.29 -23.73
C ALA A 210 -5.20 9.48 -24.68
N ASP A 211 -6.21 10.31 -24.46
CA ASP A 211 -6.43 11.51 -25.26
C ASP A 211 -5.37 12.50 -24.82
N ILE A 212 -4.48 12.87 -25.74
CA ILE A 212 -3.47 13.91 -25.53
C ILE A 212 -4.14 15.24 -25.90
N PRO A 213 -4.68 16.02 -24.96
CA PRO A 213 -5.11 17.38 -25.27
C PRO A 213 -3.88 18.24 -25.60
N ASP A 214 -4.08 19.27 -26.42
CA ASP A 214 -3.06 20.24 -26.78
C ASP A 214 -2.42 20.88 -25.53
N GLY A 215 -1.20 20.46 -25.16
CA GLY A 215 -0.43 20.99 -24.04
C GLY A 215 0.57 20.01 -23.41
N ILE A 216 1.47 20.53 -22.55
CA ILE A 216 2.39 19.71 -21.75
C ILE A 216 1.67 19.28 -20.47
N PRO A 217 1.43 17.98 -20.22
CA PRO A 217 0.79 17.53 -18.98
C PRO A 217 1.57 17.93 -17.73
N ALA A 218 0.87 18.47 -16.73
CA ALA A 218 1.44 18.83 -15.44
C ALA A 218 0.76 18.04 -14.30
N ARG A 219 1.49 17.82 -13.19
CA ARG A 219 0.92 17.23 -11.98
C ARG A 219 -0.16 18.16 -11.41
N LEU A 220 -1.32 17.62 -11.07
CA LEU A 220 -2.39 18.35 -10.38
C LEU A 220 -1.90 18.76 -8.98
N SER A 221 -2.16 20.00 -8.55
CA SER A 221 -1.74 20.48 -7.23
C SER A 221 -2.44 19.77 -6.06
N THR A 222 -3.57 19.11 -6.32
CA THR A 222 -4.39 18.42 -5.33
C THR A 222 -4.19 16.90 -5.33
N LYS A 223 -3.33 16.37 -6.20
CA LYS A 223 -3.12 14.92 -6.36
C LYS A 223 -1.67 14.57 -6.57
N ASP A 224 -1.29 13.42 -6.04
CA ASP A 224 0.04 12.88 -6.28
C ASP A 224 0.00 11.34 -6.40
N PHE A 225 1.09 10.77 -6.91
CA PHE A 225 1.32 9.34 -6.90
C PHE A 225 2.76 9.03 -6.49
N GLN A 226 3.02 7.77 -6.14
CA GLN A 226 4.36 7.23 -6.06
C GLN A 226 4.38 5.80 -6.60
N LEU A 227 5.51 5.42 -7.19
CA LEU A 227 5.83 4.05 -7.55
C LEU A 227 6.80 3.49 -6.51
N LYS A 228 6.26 2.73 -5.55
CA LYS A 228 6.98 2.18 -4.40
C LYS A 228 7.35 0.71 -4.64
N PHE A 229 8.56 0.48 -5.14
CA PHE A 229 9.08 -0.85 -5.43
C PHE A 229 9.75 -1.46 -4.19
N VAL A 230 9.41 -2.71 -3.88
CA VAL A 230 10.06 -3.46 -2.81
C VAL A 230 11.30 -4.14 -3.37
N ILE A 231 12.47 -3.80 -2.83
CA ILE A 231 13.78 -4.28 -3.27
C ILE A 231 14.25 -5.42 -2.38
N SER A 232 14.57 -6.54 -3.01
CA SER A 232 15.17 -7.71 -2.35
C SER A 232 16.51 -8.11 -2.97
N LYS A 233 16.76 -7.74 -4.23
CA LYS A 233 17.98 -8.11 -4.99
C LYS A 233 18.53 -6.91 -5.77
N GLU A 234 19.81 -6.93 -6.12
CA GLU A 234 20.36 -5.93 -7.06
C GLU A 234 19.71 -5.95 -8.43
N SER A 235 19.38 -7.16 -8.92
CA SER A 235 18.76 -7.36 -10.24
C SER A 235 17.37 -6.75 -10.37
N ASP A 236 16.72 -6.38 -9.26
CA ASP A 236 15.40 -5.72 -9.26
C ASP A 236 15.43 -4.39 -10.02
N ILE A 237 16.56 -3.68 -10.04
CA ILE A 237 16.70 -2.38 -10.74
C ILE A 237 16.54 -2.52 -12.24
N ASP A 238 17.07 -3.61 -12.81
CA ASP A 238 16.99 -3.87 -14.23
C ASP A 238 15.54 -4.09 -14.67
N GLU A 239 14.77 -4.82 -13.87
CA GLU A 239 13.35 -5.02 -14.08
C GLU A 239 12.57 -3.70 -13.93
N ILE A 240 12.84 -2.90 -12.89
CA ILE A 240 12.17 -1.60 -12.71
C ILE A 240 12.36 -0.72 -13.95
N ARG A 241 13.58 -0.64 -14.49
CA ARG A 241 13.86 0.16 -15.69
C ARG A 241 13.17 -0.42 -16.93
N LYS A 242 13.55 -1.63 -17.30
CA LYS A 242 13.21 -2.25 -18.59
C LYS A 242 11.73 -2.63 -18.68
N ASP A 243 11.17 -3.13 -17.59
CA ASP A 243 9.84 -3.72 -17.60
C ASP A 243 8.76 -2.77 -17.08
N PHE A 244 9.12 -1.66 -16.42
CA PHE A 244 8.17 -0.65 -15.94
C PHE A 244 8.45 0.74 -16.50
N LEU A 245 9.59 1.36 -16.16
CA LEU A 245 9.82 2.77 -16.45
C LEU A 245 9.91 3.09 -17.95
N ASP A 246 10.51 2.21 -18.75
CA ASP A 246 10.57 2.35 -20.22
C ASP A 246 9.18 2.32 -20.89
N HIS A 247 8.15 1.92 -20.14
CA HIS A 247 6.77 1.80 -20.63
C HIS A 247 5.78 2.74 -19.92
N LEU A 248 6.25 3.58 -19.00
CA LEU A 248 5.42 4.51 -18.25
C LEU A 248 5.79 5.96 -18.61
N ASN A 249 4.76 6.77 -18.86
CA ASN A 249 4.91 8.19 -19.15
C ASN A 249 4.71 9.03 -17.89
N PHE A 250 5.31 10.23 -17.87
CA PHE A 250 5.14 11.25 -16.82
C PHE A 250 5.65 10.87 -15.42
N VAL A 251 6.48 9.84 -15.32
CA VAL A 251 7.17 9.46 -14.09
C VAL A 251 8.46 10.28 -13.98
N GLN A 252 8.66 10.93 -12.83
CA GLN A 252 9.90 11.63 -12.52
C GLN A 252 10.73 10.84 -11.49
N PRO A 253 12.05 11.09 -11.39
CA PRO A 253 12.89 10.41 -10.39
C PRO A 253 12.36 10.51 -8.95
N GLY A 254 11.71 11.63 -8.61
CA GLY A 254 11.09 11.85 -7.30
C GLY A 254 9.81 11.03 -7.03
N ASP A 255 9.22 10.41 -8.06
CA ASP A 255 8.06 9.52 -7.90
C ASP A 255 8.48 8.06 -7.69
N ILE A 256 9.74 7.72 -7.97
CA ILE A 256 10.29 6.37 -7.85
C ILE A 256 10.86 6.20 -6.45
N ILE A 257 10.29 5.26 -5.70
CA ILE A 257 10.64 5.00 -4.31
C ILE A 257 11.06 3.55 -4.17
N LEU A 258 12.28 3.35 -3.68
CA LEU A 258 12.80 2.04 -3.33
C LEU A 258 12.60 1.78 -1.85
N MET A 259 11.94 0.66 -1.55
CA MET A 259 11.64 0.22 -0.19
C MET A 259 12.31 -1.13 0.07
N PRO A 260 13.08 -1.29 1.15
CA PRO A 260 13.67 -2.58 1.48
C PRO A 260 12.60 -3.63 1.80
N VAL A 261 12.86 -4.91 1.51
CA VAL A 261 12.08 -6.00 2.12
C VAL A 261 12.26 -5.97 3.63
N GLY A 262 11.16 -5.93 4.38
CA GLY A 262 11.16 -5.97 5.83
C GLY A 262 10.10 -6.92 6.35
N GLY A 263 10.31 -8.24 6.25
CA GLY A 263 9.43 -9.20 6.94
C GLY A 263 9.64 -9.22 8.46
N ASN A 264 10.79 -8.71 8.93
CA ASN A 264 11.14 -8.48 10.34
C ASN A 264 12.32 -7.51 10.40
N SER A 265 12.66 -7.04 11.61
CA SER A 265 13.77 -6.10 11.84
C SER A 265 15.14 -6.60 11.36
N ASN A 266 15.42 -7.91 11.42
CA ASN A 266 16.71 -8.44 10.96
C ASN A 266 16.84 -8.31 9.43
N LEU A 267 15.84 -8.80 8.71
CA LEU A 267 15.82 -8.74 7.25
C LEU A 267 15.82 -7.29 6.75
N LEU A 268 15.05 -6.41 7.41
CA LEU A 268 15.02 -4.98 7.10
C LEU A 268 16.41 -4.35 7.20
N ARG A 269 17.15 -4.61 8.29
CA ARG A 269 18.52 -4.10 8.45
C ARG A 269 19.46 -4.60 7.35
N GLN A 270 19.33 -5.86 6.94
CA GLN A 270 20.17 -6.43 5.89
C GLN A 270 19.91 -5.82 4.51
N THR A 271 18.66 -5.54 4.15
CA THR A 271 18.26 -5.07 2.82
C THR A 271 18.26 -3.54 2.70
N SER A 272 18.23 -2.81 3.82
CA SER A 272 18.17 -1.34 3.83
C SER A 272 19.40 -0.70 3.18
N LEU A 273 20.62 -1.16 3.50
CA LEU A 273 21.85 -0.59 2.91
C LEU A 273 21.94 -0.85 1.40
N LEU A 274 21.56 -2.05 0.97
CA LEU A 274 21.43 -2.38 -0.45
C LEU A 274 20.46 -1.41 -1.14
N THR A 275 19.26 -1.27 -0.57
CA THR A 275 18.20 -0.44 -1.15
C THR A 275 18.59 1.04 -1.21
N ALA A 276 19.21 1.56 -0.14
CA ALA A 276 19.68 2.94 -0.08
C ALA A 276 20.77 3.21 -1.13
N ARG A 277 21.74 2.30 -1.27
CA ARG A 277 22.78 2.40 -2.32
C ARG A 277 22.15 2.42 -3.70
N LEU A 278 21.21 1.52 -3.99
CA LEU A 278 20.54 1.46 -5.29
C LEU A 278 19.74 2.74 -5.55
N ALA A 279 19.04 3.29 -4.55
CA ALA A 279 18.34 4.56 -4.70
C ALA A 279 19.30 5.70 -5.09
N ILE A 280 20.45 5.82 -4.40
CA ILE A 280 21.48 6.83 -4.70
C ILE A 280 22.03 6.65 -6.12
N GLN A 281 22.42 5.43 -6.49
CA GLN A 281 23.00 5.12 -7.80
C GLN A 281 22.06 5.43 -8.98
N ASN A 282 20.75 5.47 -8.71
CA ASN A 282 19.71 5.69 -9.72
C ASN A 282 19.11 7.11 -9.67
N GLY A 283 19.46 7.93 -8.67
CA GLY A 283 18.81 9.23 -8.46
C GLY A 283 17.34 9.11 -8.03
N TRP A 284 16.96 7.99 -7.40
CA TRP A 284 15.60 7.73 -6.91
C TRP A 284 15.51 7.93 -5.39
N ARG A 285 14.30 7.85 -4.84
CA ARG A 285 14.08 8.02 -3.39
C ARG A 285 14.21 6.69 -2.65
N PHE A 286 14.77 6.75 -1.45
CA PHE A 286 14.67 5.67 -0.46
C PHE A 286 13.47 5.93 0.46
N THR A 287 12.79 4.87 0.89
CA THR A 287 11.88 4.92 2.04
C THR A 287 12.25 3.87 3.08
N PRO A 288 12.20 4.22 4.38
CA PRO A 288 12.27 3.23 5.45
C PRO A 288 10.95 2.45 5.57
N ARG A 289 10.89 1.58 6.59
CA ARG A 289 9.66 0.98 7.13
C ARG A 289 9.58 1.31 8.62
N LEU A 290 9.25 2.56 8.94
CA LEU A 290 9.37 3.08 10.32
C LEU A 290 8.55 2.27 11.34
N HIS A 291 7.43 1.68 10.93
CA HIS A 291 6.61 0.86 11.82
C HIS A 291 7.34 -0.39 12.30
N ILE A 292 8.20 -1.00 11.46
CA ILE A 292 9.04 -2.13 11.86
C ILE A 292 10.16 -1.66 12.77
N ASP A 293 10.78 -0.52 12.47
CA ASP A 293 11.84 0.02 13.31
C ASP A 293 11.33 0.39 14.72
N LEU A 294 10.08 0.87 14.82
CA LEU A 294 9.47 1.30 16.09
C LEU A 294 8.76 0.17 16.84
N PHE A 295 8.17 -0.79 16.14
CA PHE A 295 7.26 -1.79 16.72
C PHE A 295 7.49 -3.23 16.27
N ASP A 296 8.55 -3.49 15.48
CA ASP A 296 8.88 -4.79 14.86
C ASP A 296 7.72 -5.34 14.01
N ASP A 297 7.39 -6.62 14.12
CA ASP A 297 6.33 -7.29 13.34
C ASP A 297 4.93 -7.17 13.98
N LYS A 298 4.77 -6.26 14.93
CA LYS A 298 3.51 -6.08 15.67
C LYS A 298 2.40 -5.57 14.74
N GLN A 299 1.25 -6.23 14.78
CA GLN A 299 0.07 -5.83 14.01
C GLN A 299 -0.72 -4.73 14.71
N GLY A 300 -1.43 -3.91 13.92
CA GLY A 300 -2.33 -2.87 14.44
C GLY A 300 -1.62 -1.64 15.01
N VAL A 301 -0.34 -1.46 14.68
CA VAL A 301 0.50 -0.33 15.09
C VAL A 301 0.62 0.72 14.02
#